data_AF-A0A388SLX4-F1
#
_entry.id   AF-A0A388SLX4-F1
#
_cell.length_a   1.000
_cell.length_b   1.000
_cell.length_c   1.000
_cell.angle_alpha   90.00
_cell.angle_beta   90.00
_cell.angle_gamma   90.00
#
_symmetry.space_group_name_H-M   'P 1'
#
loop_
_entity.id
_entity.type
_entity.pdbx_description
1 polymer ?
#
loop_
_entity_poly.entity_id
_entity_poly.type
_entity_poly.pdbx_seq_one_letter_code
_entity_poly.pdbx_strand_id
1 'polypeptide(L)'
;MSAGPLPGISASPAYTIDEVLDNFAALLGSFDFTPEIDAMGIGRMQFLRRKRALQDLRALFIALWRLALRKSFPDDGDVIFETFLERYQQNPSRDSARKDAAAMVEKVRAYVDMLDHKGDADFSEAAHHLVSLLSLGDAEAKALRLRLALHIRATYKLIFDKLI
;
A
#
# COMPACT_ATOMS: atom_id res chain seq x y z
N MET A 1 12.49 -44.55 -13.55
CA MET A 1 11.37 -43.59 -13.48
C MET A 1 11.97 -42.28 -12.97
N SER A 2 12.42 -41.42 -13.87
CA SER A 2 13.03 -40.14 -13.50
C SER A 2 11.94 -39.11 -13.26
N ALA A 3 11.91 -38.55 -12.06
CA ALA A 3 11.12 -37.36 -11.75
C ALA A 3 11.67 -36.20 -12.60
N GLY A 4 10.84 -35.66 -13.48
CA GLY A 4 11.17 -34.45 -14.24
C GLY A 4 11.24 -33.24 -13.29
N PRO A 5 12.12 -32.27 -13.56
CA PRO A 5 12.19 -31.07 -12.75
C PRO A 5 10.89 -30.25 -12.88
N LEU A 6 10.43 -29.71 -11.76
CA LEU A 6 9.33 -28.74 -11.70
C LEU A 6 9.69 -27.52 -12.55
N PRO A 7 8.73 -26.91 -13.27
CA PRO A 7 9.00 -25.73 -14.08
C PRO A 7 9.43 -24.58 -13.17
N GLY A 8 10.67 -24.15 -13.37
CA GLY A 8 11.22 -22.97 -12.74
C GLY A 8 10.45 -21.73 -13.19
N ILE A 9 9.93 -21.00 -12.21
CA ILE A 9 9.40 -19.65 -12.35
C ILE A 9 10.52 -18.83 -13.00
N SER A 10 10.37 -18.51 -14.29
CA SER A 10 11.36 -17.74 -15.03
C SER A 10 11.15 -16.26 -14.73
N ALA A 11 11.60 -15.84 -13.55
CA ALA A 11 11.91 -14.43 -13.34
C ALA A 11 13.07 -14.06 -14.27
N SER A 12 12.92 -12.97 -15.02
CA SER A 12 14.05 -12.37 -15.76
C SER A 12 15.22 -12.06 -14.79
N PRO A 13 16.48 -12.06 -15.26
CA PRO A 13 17.68 -12.27 -14.43
C PRO A 13 18.12 -11.08 -13.56
N ALA A 14 17.24 -10.11 -13.27
CA ALA A 14 17.63 -8.89 -12.56
C ALA A 14 17.35 -8.93 -11.05
N TYR A 15 16.28 -9.59 -10.58
CA TYR A 15 15.90 -9.63 -9.16
C TYR A 15 15.13 -10.91 -8.79
N THR A 16 15.40 -11.46 -7.61
CA THR A 16 14.64 -12.54 -7.00
C THR A 16 13.36 -12.02 -6.34
N ILE A 17 12.36 -12.88 -6.15
CA ILE A 17 11.13 -12.52 -5.42
C ILE A 17 11.47 -12.01 -4.02
N ASP A 18 12.42 -12.64 -3.33
CA ASP A 18 12.86 -12.22 -1.99
C ASP A 18 13.43 -10.79 -1.98
N GLU A 19 14.26 -10.43 -2.97
CA GLU A 19 14.79 -9.08 -3.10
C GLU A 19 13.70 -8.03 -3.32
N VAL A 20 12.69 -8.33 -4.16
CA VAL A 20 11.56 -7.42 -4.38
C VAL A 20 10.76 -7.21 -3.10
N LEU A 21 10.54 -8.28 -2.32
CA LEU A 21 9.84 -8.24 -1.04
C LEU A 21 10.61 -7.42 0.00
N ASP A 22 11.91 -7.67 0.12
CA ASP A 22 12.79 -6.99 1.10
C ASP A 22 12.96 -5.51 0.76
N ASN A 23 13.15 -5.18 -0.52
CA ASN A 23 13.20 -3.79 -1.00
C ASN A 23 11.92 -3.04 -0.66
N PHE A 24 10.75 -3.64 -0.89
CA PHE A 24 9.49 -3.01 -0.54
C PHE A 24 9.29 -2.88 0.98
N ALA A 25 9.67 -3.90 1.76
CA ALA A 25 9.62 -3.83 3.22
C ALA A 25 10.48 -2.68 3.77
N ALA A 26 11.69 -2.49 3.21
CA ALA A 26 12.56 -1.38 3.55
C ALA A 26 11.97 -0.03 3.14
N LEU A 27 11.36 0.06 1.95
CA LEU A 27 10.67 1.26 1.48
C LEU A 27 9.50 1.64 2.40
N LEU A 28 8.63 0.69 2.74
CA LEU A 28 7.49 0.89 3.63
C LEU A 28 7.92 1.23 5.07
N GLY A 29 9.05 0.67 5.52
CA GLY A 29 9.64 0.95 6.84
C GLY A 29 10.26 2.34 6.95
N SER A 30 10.81 2.87 5.86
CA SER A 30 11.50 4.17 5.82
C SER A 30 10.61 5.34 5.40
N PHE A 31 9.42 5.09 4.85
CA PHE A 31 8.52 6.15 4.39
C PHE A 31 7.95 6.96 5.57
N ASP A 32 8.19 8.28 5.57
CA ASP A 32 7.62 9.21 6.55
C ASP A 32 6.26 9.72 6.07
N PHE A 33 5.20 9.32 6.77
CA PHE A 33 3.81 9.72 6.49
C PHE A 33 3.39 11.01 7.24
N THR A 34 4.31 11.62 8.01
CA THR A 34 4.02 12.81 8.82
C THR A 34 3.54 13.99 7.96
N PRO A 35 4.17 14.30 6.81
CA PRO A 35 3.72 15.39 5.94
C PRO A 35 2.28 15.21 5.45
N GLU A 36 1.87 13.97 5.13
CA GLU A 36 0.54 13.64 4.65
C GLU A 36 -0.51 13.80 5.75
N ILE A 37 -0.19 13.34 6.97
CA ILE A 37 -1.06 13.50 8.13
C ILE A 37 -1.26 14.99 8.46
N ASP A 38 -0.18 15.78 8.39
CA ASP A 38 -0.24 17.23 8.60
C ASP A 38 -1.03 17.93 7.49
N ALA A 39 -0.87 17.48 6.23
CA ALA A 39 -1.60 17.98 5.08
C ALA A 39 -3.12 17.71 5.14
N MET A 40 -3.53 16.65 5.84
CA MET A 40 -4.93 16.34 6.15
C MET A 40 -5.51 17.20 7.30
N GLY A 41 -4.71 18.11 7.88
CA GLY A 41 -5.15 19.00 8.96
C GLY A 41 -5.28 18.32 10.32
N ILE A 42 -4.70 17.12 10.49
CA ILE A 42 -4.78 16.38 11.75
C ILE A 42 -3.74 16.96 12.73
N GLY A 43 -4.22 17.67 13.75
CA GLY A 43 -3.35 18.34 14.73
C GLY A 43 -2.41 17.38 15.47
N ARG A 44 -1.23 17.87 15.86
CA ARG A 44 -0.16 17.07 16.51
C ARG A 44 -0.60 16.35 17.78
N MET A 45 -1.56 16.93 18.52
CA MET A 45 -2.09 16.36 19.77
C MET A 45 -3.24 15.35 19.54
N GLN A 46 -3.70 15.15 18.30
CA GLN A 46 -4.79 14.21 17.99
C GLN A 46 -4.27 12.79 17.80
N PHE A 47 -3.54 12.25 18.79
CA PHE A 47 -2.76 11.00 18.70
C PHE A 47 -3.55 9.81 18.12
N LEU A 48 -4.78 9.60 18.58
CA LEU A 48 -5.64 8.51 18.09
C LEU A 48 -5.99 8.68 16.60
N ARG A 49 -6.33 9.91 16.18
CA ARG A 49 -6.64 10.22 14.77
C ARG A 49 -5.39 10.11 13.91
N ARG A 50 -4.24 10.58 14.39
CA ARG A 50 -2.95 10.43 13.70
C ARG A 50 -2.57 8.97 13.54
N LYS A 51 -2.73 8.14 14.58
CA LYS A 51 -2.48 6.68 14.50
C LYS A 51 -3.38 6.03 13.45
N ARG A 52 -4.68 6.38 13.42
CA ARG A 52 -5.61 5.83 12.42
C ARG A 52 -5.23 6.28 11.01
N ALA A 53 -4.98 7.56 10.80
CA ALA A 53 -4.55 8.11 9.51
C ALA A 53 -3.24 7.48 9.01
N LEU A 54 -2.28 7.24 9.92
CA LEU A 54 -1.05 6.52 9.59
C LEU A 54 -1.33 5.09 9.11
N GLN A 55 -2.26 4.37 9.76
CA GLN A 55 -2.63 3.03 9.33
C GLN A 55 -3.31 3.04 7.95
N ASP A 56 -4.19 4.01 7.70
CA ASP A 56 -4.85 4.18 6.41
C ASP A 56 -3.88 4.53 5.28
N LEU A 57 -2.96 5.47 5.52
CA LEU A 57 -1.93 5.82 4.53
C LEU A 57 -0.96 4.66 4.26
N ARG A 58 -0.56 3.90 5.29
CA ARG A 58 0.27 2.69 5.12
C ARG A 58 -0.46 1.62 4.32
N ALA A 59 -1.73 1.39 4.61
CA ALA A 59 -2.53 0.41 3.87
C ALA A 59 -2.67 0.80 2.39
N LEU A 60 -2.95 2.08 2.12
CA LEU A 60 -2.98 2.62 0.76
C LEU A 60 -1.61 2.47 0.07
N PHE A 61 -0.51 2.75 0.76
CA PHE A 61 0.85 2.60 0.21
C PHE A 61 1.11 1.16 -0.27
N ILE A 62 0.72 0.17 0.53
CA ILE A 62 0.81 -1.26 0.16
C ILE A 62 -0.09 -1.58 -1.03
N ALA A 63 -1.32 -1.05 -1.07
CA ALA A 63 -2.23 -1.28 -2.19
C ALA A 63 -1.71 -0.65 -3.50
N LEU A 64 -1.09 0.53 -3.45
CA LEU A 64 -0.42 1.16 -4.59
C LEU A 64 0.77 0.35 -5.09
N TRP A 65 1.50 -0.31 -4.19
CA TRP A 65 2.57 -1.23 -4.59
C TRP A 65 2.04 -2.42 -5.36
N ARG A 66 0.88 -2.98 -5.03
CA ARG A 66 0.22 -4.01 -5.86
C ARG A 66 -0.02 -3.52 -7.29
N LEU A 67 -0.53 -2.30 -7.47
CA LEU A 67 -0.72 -1.73 -8.80
C LEU A 67 0.61 -1.63 -9.58
N ALA A 68 1.68 -1.27 -8.88
CA ALA A 68 3.01 -1.18 -9.49
C ALA A 68 3.58 -2.56 -9.87
N LEU A 69 3.37 -3.57 -9.01
CA LEU A 69 3.72 -4.96 -9.26
C LEU A 69 3.00 -5.52 -10.49
N ARG A 70 1.67 -5.38 -10.59
CA ARG A 70 0.89 -5.88 -11.74
C ARG A 70 1.34 -5.30 -13.07
N LYS A 71 1.87 -4.07 -13.06
CA LYS A 71 2.38 -3.40 -14.26
C LYS A 71 3.80 -3.84 -14.64
N SER A 72 4.63 -4.19 -13.65
CA SER A 72 6.05 -4.53 -13.87
C SER A 72 6.28 -6.04 -13.98
N PHE A 73 5.43 -6.84 -13.33
CA PHE A 73 5.42 -8.29 -13.32
C PHE A 73 3.99 -8.78 -13.64
N PRO A 74 3.52 -8.73 -14.89
CA PRO A 74 2.14 -9.09 -15.24
C PRO A 74 1.74 -10.53 -14.86
N ASP A 75 2.69 -11.47 -14.88
CA ASP A 75 2.46 -12.88 -14.59
C ASP A 75 2.58 -13.21 -13.09
N ASP A 76 3.52 -12.56 -12.38
CA ASP A 76 3.88 -12.89 -10.99
C ASP A 76 3.43 -11.84 -9.96
N GLY A 77 2.98 -10.66 -10.39
CA GLY A 77 2.78 -9.51 -9.50
C GLY A 77 1.76 -9.75 -8.38
N ASP A 78 0.69 -10.49 -8.66
CA ASP A 78 -0.29 -10.88 -7.63
C ASP A 78 0.31 -11.91 -6.67
N VAL A 79 1.11 -12.87 -7.15
CA VAL A 79 1.79 -13.86 -6.30
C VAL A 79 2.80 -13.20 -5.36
N ILE A 80 3.59 -12.26 -5.88
CA ILE A 80 4.54 -11.46 -5.07
C ILE A 80 3.79 -10.67 -3.99
N PHE A 81 2.67 -10.05 -4.36
CA PHE A 81 1.86 -9.28 -3.43
C PHE A 81 1.25 -10.14 -2.31
N GLU A 82 0.67 -11.28 -2.65
CA GLU A 82 0.12 -12.21 -1.66
C GLU A 82 1.20 -12.74 -0.72
N THR A 83 2.36 -13.10 -1.27
CA THR A 83 3.54 -13.53 -0.47
C THR A 83 3.95 -12.45 0.53
N PHE A 84 3.94 -11.17 0.14
CA PHE A 84 4.23 -10.07 1.05
C PHE A 84 3.22 -9.98 2.20
N LEU A 85 1.92 -10.08 1.92
CA LEU A 85 0.88 -9.98 2.96
C LEU A 85 0.92 -11.15 3.93
N GLU A 86 1.19 -12.36 3.45
CA GLU A 86 1.40 -13.54 4.28
C GLU A 86 2.59 -13.33 5.23
N ARG A 87 3.75 -12.89 4.70
CA ARG A 87 4.93 -12.56 5.53
C ARG A 87 4.61 -11.46 6.55
N TYR A 88 3.87 -10.44 6.15
CA TYR A 88 3.49 -9.32 7.02
C TYR A 88 2.63 -9.79 8.20
N GLN A 89 1.70 -10.74 8.00
CA GLN A 89 0.87 -11.31 9.06
C GLN A 89 1.60 -12.30 9.97
N GLN A 90 2.60 -13.01 9.43
CA GLN A 90 3.35 -14.03 10.16
C GLN A 90 4.50 -13.45 11.00
N ASN A 91 4.99 -12.26 10.66
CA ASN A 91 6.12 -11.61 11.34
C ASN A 91 5.90 -11.38 12.86
N PRO A 92 4.70 -10.93 13.32
CA PRO A 92 4.51 -10.69 14.75
C PRO A 92 4.37 -11.98 15.58
N SER A 93 5.19 -12.09 16.63
CA SER A 93 5.14 -13.21 17.58
C SER A 93 4.07 -13.07 18.67
N ARG A 94 3.62 -11.85 18.97
CA ARG A 94 2.63 -11.55 20.03
C ARG A 94 1.22 -11.44 19.44
N ASP A 95 0.21 -11.99 20.13
CA ASP A 95 -1.17 -12.03 19.64
C ASP A 95 -1.79 -10.65 19.37
N SER A 96 -1.49 -9.63 20.17
CA SER A 96 -1.97 -8.26 19.92
C SER A 96 -1.39 -7.69 18.62
N ALA A 97 -0.12 -7.94 18.35
CA ALA A 97 0.54 -7.49 17.14
C ALA A 97 0.08 -8.29 15.89
N ARG A 98 -0.29 -9.57 16.05
CA ARG A 98 -0.96 -10.35 15.00
C ARG A 98 -2.33 -9.79 14.65
N LYS A 99 -3.13 -9.40 15.66
CA LYS A 99 -4.43 -8.73 15.42
C LYS A 99 -4.27 -7.40 14.70
N ASP A 100 -3.27 -6.60 15.08
CA ASP A 100 -2.95 -5.34 14.40
C ASP A 100 -2.51 -5.59 12.94
N ALA A 101 -1.72 -6.64 12.69
CA ALA A 101 -1.31 -7.01 11.34
C ALA A 101 -2.48 -7.51 10.49
N ALA A 102 -3.38 -8.33 11.05
CA ALA A 102 -4.59 -8.76 10.38
C ALA A 102 -5.50 -7.57 10.02
N ALA A 103 -5.73 -6.65 10.96
CA ALA A 103 -6.50 -5.43 10.70
C ALA A 103 -5.85 -4.52 9.64
N MET A 104 -4.52 -4.50 9.56
CA MET A 104 -3.81 -3.81 8.47
C MET A 104 -4.08 -4.47 7.12
N VAL A 105 -4.01 -5.80 7.03
CA VAL A 105 -4.29 -6.52 5.78
C VAL A 105 -5.73 -6.26 5.31
N GLU A 106 -6.71 -6.28 6.21
CA GLU A 106 -8.10 -5.93 5.86
C GLU A 106 -8.20 -4.51 5.26
N LYS A 107 -7.49 -3.53 5.83
CA LYS A 107 -7.42 -2.18 5.26
C LYS A 107 -6.76 -2.18 3.88
N VAL A 108 -5.68 -2.94 3.69
CA VAL A 108 -5.00 -3.07 2.39
C VAL A 108 -5.97 -3.61 1.35
N ARG A 109 -6.73 -4.66 1.67
CA ARG A 109 -7.75 -5.24 0.77
C ARG A 109 -8.81 -4.22 0.38
N ALA A 110 -9.33 -3.47 1.35
CA ALA A 110 -10.31 -2.42 1.06
C ALA A 110 -9.76 -1.35 0.08
N TYR A 111 -8.49 -0.94 0.21
CA TYR A 111 -7.87 -0.04 -0.77
C TYR A 111 -7.59 -0.71 -2.11
N VAL A 112 -7.23 -2.00 -2.13
CA VAL A 112 -7.08 -2.76 -3.38
C VAL A 112 -8.38 -2.77 -4.18
N ASP A 113 -9.51 -3.03 -3.52
CA ASP A 113 -10.83 -3.06 -4.19
C ASP A 113 -11.20 -1.69 -4.80
N MET A 114 -10.92 -0.60 -4.07
CA MET A 114 -11.12 0.77 -4.57
C MET A 114 -10.22 1.10 -5.77
N LEU A 115 -9.01 0.53 -5.81
CA LEU A 115 -8.05 0.78 -6.88
C LEU A 115 -8.29 -0.11 -8.10
N ASP A 116 -8.82 -1.34 -7.95
CA ASP A 116 -8.97 -2.30 -9.05
C ASP A 116 -9.95 -1.85 -10.14
N HIS A 117 -10.90 -0.96 -9.82
CA HIS A 117 -11.86 -0.46 -10.79
C HIS A 117 -11.24 0.45 -11.86
N LYS A 118 -10.26 1.28 -11.49
CA LYS A 118 -9.67 2.30 -12.38
C LYS A 118 -8.15 2.27 -12.46
N GLY A 119 -7.49 1.38 -11.71
CA GLY A 119 -6.05 1.20 -11.70
C GLY A 119 -5.28 2.49 -11.36
N ASP A 120 -4.26 2.79 -12.15
CA ASP A 120 -3.42 4.00 -12.01
C ASP A 120 -3.98 5.24 -12.72
N ALA A 121 -5.13 5.12 -13.39
CA ALA A 121 -5.75 6.22 -14.14
C ALA A 121 -6.46 7.23 -13.22
N ASP A 122 -7.05 6.78 -12.12
CA ASP A 122 -7.89 7.61 -11.25
C ASP A 122 -7.84 7.15 -9.78
N PHE A 123 -7.35 8.03 -8.91
CA PHE A 123 -7.23 7.80 -7.47
C PHE A 123 -8.32 8.52 -6.65
N SER A 124 -9.37 9.04 -7.30
CA SER A 124 -10.39 9.86 -6.65
C SER A 124 -11.18 9.10 -5.58
N GLU A 125 -11.37 7.79 -5.75
CA GLU A 125 -12.11 6.95 -4.80
C GLU A 125 -11.31 6.73 -3.51
N ALA A 126 -10.04 6.34 -3.61
CA ALA A 126 -9.14 6.24 -2.46
C ALA A 126 -8.98 7.59 -1.74
N ALA A 127 -8.86 8.69 -2.50
CA ALA A 127 -8.82 10.04 -1.94
C ALA A 127 -10.15 10.41 -1.25
N HIS A 128 -11.29 10.05 -1.84
CA HIS A 128 -12.60 10.26 -1.23
C HIS A 128 -12.71 9.52 0.10
N HIS A 129 -12.28 8.25 0.14
CA HIS A 129 -12.29 7.45 1.35
C HIS A 129 -11.44 8.10 2.45
N LEU A 130 -10.19 8.49 2.16
CA LEU A 130 -9.32 9.19 3.14
C LEU A 130 -9.97 10.47 3.68
N VAL A 131 -10.59 11.29 2.82
CA VAL A 131 -11.27 12.51 3.25
C VAL A 131 -12.50 12.21 4.09
N SER A 132 -13.24 11.14 3.79
CA SER A 132 -14.45 10.76 4.53
C SER A 132 -14.15 10.40 6.00
N LEU A 133 -12.91 10.01 6.31
CA LEU A 133 -12.43 9.78 7.67
C LEU A 133 -12.22 11.08 8.47
N LEU A 134 -12.32 12.23 7.80
CA LEU A 134 -12.13 13.56 8.38
C LEU A 134 -13.49 14.26 8.50
N SER A 135 -13.72 14.91 9.63
CA SER A 135 -14.86 15.80 9.83
C SER A 135 -14.54 17.19 9.25
N LEU A 136 -14.71 17.35 7.93
CA LEU A 136 -14.46 18.61 7.21
C LEU A 136 -15.76 19.15 6.59
N GLY A 137 -15.83 20.47 6.37
CA GLY A 137 -16.89 21.05 5.56
C GLY A 137 -16.76 20.70 4.07
N ASP A 138 -17.85 20.76 3.31
CA ASP A 138 -17.89 20.29 1.91
C ASP A 138 -16.84 20.91 0.98
N ALA A 139 -16.61 22.23 1.10
CA ALA A 139 -15.64 22.94 0.29
C ALA A 139 -14.19 22.50 0.62
N GLU A 140 -13.88 22.35 1.91
CA GLU A 140 -12.59 21.89 2.39
C GLU A 140 -12.33 20.43 2.01
N ALA A 141 -13.35 19.58 2.16
CA ALA A 141 -13.32 18.18 1.77
C ALA A 141 -13.04 18.01 0.27
N LYS A 142 -13.68 18.82 -0.59
CA LYS A 142 -13.45 18.80 -2.04
C LYS A 142 -12.02 19.21 -2.41
N ALA A 143 -11.52 20.29 -1.82
CA ALA A 143 -10.15 20.76 -2.06
C ALA A 143 -9.10 19.75 -1.59
N LEU A 144 -9.30 19.17 -0.40
CA LEU A 144 -8.39 18.15 0.14
C LEU A 144 -8.42 16.87 -0.70
N ARG A 145 -9.59 16.45 -1.19
CA ARG A 145 -9.72 15.26 -2.04
C ARG A 145 -8.88 15.37 -3.32
N LEU A 146 -8.94 16.53 -3.98
CA LEU A 146 -8.13 16.77 -5.19
C LEU A 146 -6.64 16.72 -4.87
N ARG A 147 -6.21 17.39 -3.79
CA ARG A 147 -4.82 17.36 -3.33
C ARG A 147 -4.34 15.95 -3.02
N LEU A 148 -5.16 15.16 -2.31
CA LEU A 148 -4.83 13.78 -1.97
C LEU A 148 -4.74 12.90 -3.22
N ALA A 149 -5.65 13.02 -4.19
CA ALA A 149 -5.57 12.24 -5.43
C ALA A 149 -4.26 12.51 -6.19
N LEU A 150 -3.81 13.76 -6.26
CA LEU A 150 -2.51 14.12 -6.87
C LEU A 150 -1.33 13.58 -6.07
N HIS A 151 -1.39 13.65 -4.75
CA HIS A 151 -0.36 13.10 -3.88
C HIS A 151 -0.27 11.58 -4.01
N ILE A 152 -1.41 10.87 -4.00
CA ILE A 152 -1.48 9.41 -4.22
C ILE A 152 -0.83 9.05 -5.56
N ARG A 153 -1.10 9.81 -6.63
CA ARG A 153 -0.44 9.61 -7.93
C ARG A 153 1.07 9.78 -7.86
N ALA A 154 1.56 10.80 -7.15
CA ALA A 154 2.99 11.02 -6.97
C ALA A 154 3.64 9.88 -6.17
N THR A 155 2.96 9.40 -5.13
CA THR A 155 3.41 8.27 -4.30
C THR A 155 3.42 6.96 -5.10
N TYR A 156 2.41 6.70 -5.91
CA TYR A 156 2.39 5.57 -6.84
C TYR A 156 3.61 5.60 -7.77
N LYS A 157 3.91 6.77 -8.35
CA LYS A 157 5.08 6.94 -9.22
C LYS A 157 6.37 6.66 -8.47
N LEU A 158 6.53 7.18 -7.24
CA LEU A 158 7.70 6.91 -6.40
C LEU A 158 7.86 5.41 -6.10
N ILE A 159 6.77 4.71 -5.80
CA ILE A 159 6.80 3.26 -5.55
C ILE A 159 7.20 2.52 -6.83
N PHE A 160 6.62 2.89 -7.97
CA PHE A 160 6.92 2.29 -9.26
C PHE A 160 8.39 2.50 -9.66
N ASP A 161 8.92 3.71 -9.49
CA ASP A 161 10.31 4.05 -9.79
C ASP A 161 11.33 3.33 -8.87
N LYS A 162 10.88 2.82 -7.71
CA LYS A 162 11.72 2.11 -6.72
C LYS A 162 11.48 0.60 -6.67
N LEU A 163 10.71 0.05 -7.61
CA LEU A 163 10.35 -1.37 -7.62
C LEU A 163 11.54 -2.29 -7.93
N ILE A 164 12.59 -1.74 -8.60
CA ILE A 164 13.81 -2.40 -9.05
C ILE A 164 15.03 -1.49 -8.84
#